data_AF-A0A2U3QK17-F1
#
_entry.id   AF-A0A2U3QK17-F1
#
_cell.length_a   1.000
_cell.length_b   1.000
_cell.length_c   1.000
_cell.angle_alpha   90.00
_cell.angle_beta   90.00
_cell.angle_gamma   90.00
#
_symmetry.space_group_name_H-M   'P 1'
#
loop_
_entity.id
_entity.type
_entity.pdbx_description
1 polymer ?
#
loop_
_entity_poly.entity_id
_entity_poly.type
_entity_poly.pdbx_seq_one_letter_code
_entity_poly.pdbx_strand_id
1 'polypeptide(L)'
;MAAFIIIVLIVLFGTALLVLLSAIALYARLVKLRATVSFLWSNLRTLLGERHDLTDKTQLREFEDNIAPVASDYNAAVRDYNIAIETFPAQILAKLFHMKKVGSFDTTIS
;
A
#
# COMPACT_ATOMS: atom_id res chain seq x y z
N MET A 1 34.93 33.49 -13.25
CA MET A 1 34.07 32.65 -14.13
C MET A 1 34.13 31.17 -13.73
N ALA A 2 35.29 30.51 -13.69
CA ALA A 2 35.40 29.08 -13.32
C ALA A 2 34.88 28.72 -11.91
N ALA A 3 35.24 29.48 -10.88
CA ALA A 3 34.80 29.21 -9.50
C ALA A 3 33.27 29.25 -9.33
N PHE A 4 32.59 30.17 -10.02
CA PHE A 4 31.13 30.26 -10.01
C PHE A 4 30.47 29.02 -10.62
N ILE A 5 31.00 28.54 -11.77
CA ILE A 5 30.52 27.32 -12.43
C ILE A 5 30.67 26.11 -11.50
N ILE A 6 31.82 25.97 -10.83
CA ILE A 6 32.07 24.86 -9.89
C ILE A 6 31.06 24.87 -8.74
N ILE A 7 30.79 26.04 -8.14
CA ILE A 7 29.80 26.16 -7.06
C ILE A 7 28.41 25.75 -7.54
N VAL A 8 27.98 26.22 -8.72
CA VAL A 8 26.68 25.84 -9.30
C VAL A 8 26.60 24.33 -9.52
N LEU A 9 27.65 23.69 -10.04
CA LEU A 9 27.67 22.24 -10.24
C LEU A 9 27.58 21.46 -8.92
N ILE A 10 28.29 21.89 -7.88
CA ILE A 10 28.22 21.24 -6.55
C ILE A 10 26.80 21.35 -5.98
N VAL A 11 26.16 22.51 -6.09
CA VAL A 11 24.78 22.71 -5.62
C VAL A 11 23.79 21.85 -6.41
N LEU A 12 23.94 21.78 -7.74
CA LEU A 12 23.10 20.92 -8.58
C LEU A 12 23.29 19.44 -8.25
N PHE A 13 24.54 19.01 -8.06
CA PHE A 13 24.82 17.63 -7.68
C PHE A 13 24.26 17.29 -6.30
N GLY A 14 24.41 18.20 -5.33
CA GLY A 14 23.86 18.04 -3.99
C GLY A 14 22.34 17.96 -3.99
N THR A 15 21.66 18.83 -4.73
CA THR A 15 20.19 18.79 -4.85
C THR A 15 19.70 17.54 -5.58
N ALA A 16 20.37 17.12 -6.66
CA ALA A 16 20.06 15.88 -7.35
C ALA A 16 20.23 14.65 -6.43
N LEU A 17 21.29 14.63 -5.60
CA LEU A 17 21.51 13.56 -4.64
C LEU A 17 20.40 13.51 -3.58
N LEU A 18 19.97 14.67 -3.05
CA LEU A 18 18.86 14.74 -2.09
C LEU A 18 17.55 14.24 -2.70
N VAL A 19 17.25 14.62 -3.95
CA VAL A 19 16.07 14.12 -4.68
C VAL A 19 16.13 12.60 -4.84
N LEU A 20 17.29 12.06 -5.22
CA LEU A 20 17.48 10.62 -5.37
C LEU A 20 17.24 9.86 -4.05
N LEU A 21 17.82 10.33 -2.94
CA LEU A 21 17.61 9.74 -1.62
C LEU A 21 16.14 9.80 -1.21
N SER A 22 15.47 10.94 -1.47
CA SER A 22 14.03 11.08 -1.19
C SER A 22 13.18 10.11 -2.00
N ALA A 23 13.53 9.87 -3.27
CA ALA A 23 12.83 8.95 -4.15
C ALA A 23 12.96 7.49 -3.66
N ILE A 24 14.16 7.08 -3.22
CA ILE A 24 14.39 5.75 -2.64
C ILE A 24 13.52 5.57 -1.39
N ALA A 25 13.48 6.57 -0.50
CA ALA A 25 12.68 6.52 0.71
C ALA A 25 11.17 6.43 0.41
N LEU A 26 10.67 7.22 -0.57
CA LEU A 26 9.28 7.15 -1.01
C LEU A 26 8.93 5.80 -1.62
N TYR A 27 9.79 5.25 -2.46
CA TYR A 27 9.60 3.92 -3.03
C TYR A 27 9.51 2.85 -1.94
N ALA A 28 10.42 2.87 -0.95
CA ALA A 28 10.37 1.94 0.19
C ALA A 28 9.06 2.05 0.98
N ARG A 29 8.53 3.27 1.17
CA ARG A 29 7.22 3.48 1.80
C ARG A 29 6.07 2.88 0.99
N LEU A 30 6.07 3.07 -0.34
CA LEU A 30 5.07 2.49 -1.23
C LEU A 30 5.10 0.96 -1.22
N VAL A 31 6.30 0.37 -1.27
CA VAL A 31 6.48 -1.09 -1.18
C VAL A 31 5.94 -1.62 0.15
N LYS A 32 6.20 -0.92 1.26
CA LYS A 32 5.66 -1.30 2.58
C LYS A 32 4.13 -1.30 2.59
N LEU A 33 3.49 -0.25 2.07
CA LEU A 33 2.03 -0.17 1.97
C LEU A 33 1.46 -1.34 1.16
N ARG A 34 2.05 -1.64 0.00
CA ARG A 34 1.64 -2.77 -0.84
C ARG A 34 1.82 -4.11 -0.12
N ALA A 35 2.91 -4.27 0.61
CA ALA A 35 3.17 -5.48 1.40
C ALA A 35 2.13 -5.65 2.52
N THR A 36 1.73 -4.56 3.20
CA THR A 36 0.65 -4.58 4.20
C THR A 36 -0.68 -5.02 3.58
N VAL A 37 -1.04 -4.49 2.42
CA VAL A 37 -2.26 -4.93 1.70
C VAL A 37 -2.19 -6.43 1.36
N SER A 38 -1.05 -6.90 0.85
CA SER A 38 -0.86 -8.32 0.51
C SER A 38 -0.91 -9.23 1.74
N PHE A 39 -0.34 -8.79 2.85
CA PHE A 39 -0.35 -9.52 4.12
C PHE A 39 -1.77 -9.65 4.68
N LEU A 40 -2.52 -8.53 4.73
CA LEU A 40 -3.89 -8.52 5.21
C LEU A 40 -4.82 -9.34 4.31
N TRP A 41 -4.65 -9.27 2.99
CA TRP A 41 -5.37 -10.13 2.05
C TRP A 41 -5.12 -11.62 2.31
N SER A 42 -3.86 -12.00 2.54
CA SER A 42 -3.51 -13.37 2.88
C SER A 42 -4.19 -13.83 4.16
N ASN A 43 -4.22 -12.98 5.19
CA ASN A 43 -4.83 -13.29 6.47
C ASN A 43 -6.36 -13.45 6.34
N LEU A 44 -7.01 -12.53 5.60
CA LEU A 44 -8.42 -12.59 5.28
C LEU A 44 -8.78 -13.86 4.49
N ARG A 45 -7.95 -14.25 3.51
CA ARG A 45 -8.14 -15.48 2.72
C ARG A 45 -8.08 -16.72 3.60
N THR A 46 -7.20 -16.77 4.60
CA THR A 46 -7.13 -17.90 5.54
C THR A 46 -8.44 -18.08 6.29
N LEU A 47 -8.98 -16.99 6.84
CA LEU A 47 -10.29 -17.01 7.52
C LEU A 47 -11.40 -17.43 6.55
N LEU A 48 -11.44 -16.87 5.35
CA LEU A 48 -12.41 -17.27 4.32
C LEU A 48 -12.30 -18.76 3.94
N GLY A 49 -11.11 -19.35 4.04
CA GLY A 49 -10.92 -20.78 3.89
C GLY A 49 -11.53 -21.57 5.04
N GLU A 50 -11.30 -21.13 6.28
CA GLU A 50 -11.89 -21.75 7.48
C GLU A 50 -13.43 -21.70 7.46
N ARG A 51 -14.02 -20.62 6.94
CA ARG A 51 -15.47 -20.50 6.71
C ARG A 51 -16.05 -21.69 5.93
N HIS A 52 -15.30 -22.23 4.97
CA HIS A 52 -15.79 -23.26 4.05
C HIS A 52 -16.17 -24.56 4.77
N ASP A 53 -15.55 -24.84 5.92
CA ASP A 53 -15.76 -26.08 6.67
C ASP A 53 -16.90 -25.94 7.71
N LEU A 54 -17.46 -24.73 7.87
CA LEU A 54 -18.54 -24.44 8.81
C LEU A 54 -19.91 -24.71 8.17
N THR A 55 -20.68 -25.64 8.75
CA THR A 55 -22.05 -25.95 8.29
C THR A 55 -23.15 -25.48 9.24
N ASP A 56 -22.83 -25.22 10.51
CA ASP A 56 -23.81 -24.77 11.51
C ASP A 56 -23.99 -23.24 11.46
N LYS A 57 -25.26 -22.80 11.49
CA LYS A 57 -25.64 -21.38 11.39
C LYS A 57 -25.09 -20.54 12.54
N THR A 58 -24.98 -21.11 13.73
CA THR A 58 -24.44 -20.41 14.90
C THR A 58 -22.96 -20.11 14.71
N GLN A 59 -22.20 -21.09 14.24
CA GLN A 59 -20.76 -20.95 13.95
C GLN A 59 -20.50 -19.98 12.79
N LEU A 60 -21.37 -20.01 11.77
CA LEU A 60 -21.29 -19.05 10.66
C LEU A 60 -21.47 -17.61 11.13
N ARG A 61 -22.45 -17.37 12.02
CA ARG A 61 -22.70 -16.03 12.55
C ARG A 61 -21.55 -15.51 13.42
N GLU A 62 -20.99 -16.37 14.27
CA GLU A 62 -19.80 -16.04 15.06
C GLU A 62 -18.58 -15.78 14.15
N PHE A 63 -18.42 -16.55 13.09
CA PHE A 63 -17.38 -16.33 12.09
C PHE A 63 -17.56 -14.99 11.35
N GLU A 64 -18.79 -14.61 11.00
CA GLU A 64 -19.11 -13.32 10.37
C GLU A 64 -18.75 -12.13 11.27
N ASP A 65 -19.00 -12.25 12.58
CA ASP A 65 -18.59 -11.24 13.55
C ASP A 65 -17.06 -11.13 13.65
N ASN A 66 -16.34 -12.25 13.49
CA ASN A 66 -14.87 -12.30 13.54
C ASN A 66 -14.18 -11.82 12.24
N ILE A 67 -14.80 -12.01 11.06
CA ILE A 67 -14.21 -11.57 9.78
C ILE A 67 -14.40 -10.08 9.51
N ALA A 68 -15.47 -9.48 10.03
CA ALA A 68 -15.78 -8.06 9.86
C ALA A 68 -14.61 -7.12 10.20
N PRO A 69 -13.92 -7.22 11.36
CA PRO A 69 -12.78 -6.35 11.67
C PRO A 69 -11.61 -6.56 10.70
N VAL A 70 -11.31 -7.81 10.30
CA VAL A 70 -10.19 -8.12 9.39
C VAL A 70 -10.44 -7.57 7.99
N ALA A 71 -11.68 -7.66 7.51
CA ALA A 71 -12.07 -7.06 6.25
C ALA A 71 -11.97 -5.53 6.27
N SER A 72 -12.36 -4.90 7.38
CA SER A 72 -12.20 -3.45 7.58
C SER A 72 -10.73 -3.02 7.55
N ASP A 73 -9.84 -3.76 8.24
CA ASP A 73 -8.40 -3.49 8.25
C ASP A 73 -7.78 -3.63 6.85
N TYR A 74 -8.16 -4.67 6.12
CA TYR A 74 -7.77 -4.84 4.72
C TYR A 74 -8.22 -3.64 3.87
N ASN A 75 -9.48 -3.22 4.00
CA ASN A 75 -10.03 -2.09 3.25
C ASN A 75 -9.35 -0.76 3.60
N ALA A 76 -9.01 -0.55 4.88
CA ALA A 76 -8.23 0.61 5.32
C ALA A 76 -6.85 0.63 4.66
N ALA A 77 -6.13 -0.50 4.66
CA ALA A 77 -4.82 -0.59 4.03
C ALA A 77 -4.89 -0.40 2.50
N VAL A 78 -5.91 -0.97 1.84
CA VAL A 78 -6.15 -0.77 0.40
C VAL A 78 -6.36 0.71 0.09
N ARG A 79 -7.19 1.39 0.88
CA ARG A 79 -7.43 2.84 0.73
C ARG A 79 -6.13 3.62 0.89
N ASP A 80 -5.37 3.36 1.95
CA ASP A 80 -4.14 4.10 2.24
C ASP A 80 -3.08 3.89 1.15
N TYR A 81 -2.94 2.67 0.63
CA TYR A 81 -2.09 2.37 -0.52
C TYR A 81 -2.58 3.09 -1.79
N ASN A 82 -3.87 3.01 -2.09
CA ASN A 82 -4.47 3.63 -3.28
C ASN A 82 -4.31 5.18 -3.25
N ILE A 83 -4.51 5.80 -2.09
CA ILE A 83 -4.29 7.24 -1.91
C ILE A 83 -2.80 7.57 -2.12
N ALA A 84 -1.89 6.78 -1.53
CA ALA A 84 -0.46 7.02 -1.63
C ALA A 84 0.05 6.97 -3.09
N ILE A 85 -0.44 6.02 -3.91
CA ILE A 85 -0.04 5.92 -5.32
C ILE A 85 -0.63 7.02 -6.22
N GLU A 86 -1.63 7.76 -5.74
CA GLU A 86 -2.25 8.87 -6.47
C GLU A 86 -1.79 10.26 -5.99
N THR A 87 -1.13 10.32 -4.83
CA THR A 87 -0.72 11.58 -4.21
C THR A 87 0.69 11.98 -4.62
N PHE A 88 0.92 13.27 -4.91
CA PHE A 88 2.27 13.80 -5.15
C PHE A 88 3.11 13.81 -3.86
N PRO A 89 4.41 13.47 -3.89
CA PRO A 89 5.24 13.10 -5.06
C PRO A 89 5.22 11.61 -5.43
N ALA A 90 4.66 10.76 -4.57
CA ALA A 90 4.69 9.30 -4.72
C ALA A 90 4.05 8.80 -6.03
N GLN A 91 3.05 9.50 -6.56
CA GLN A 91 2.41 9.15 -7.84
C GLN A 91 3.37 9.07 -9.05
N ILE A 92 4.48 9.82 -9.03
CA ILE A 92 5.49 9.77 -10.09
C ILE A 92 6.15 8.40 -10.08
N LEU A 93 6.62 7.96 -8.91
CA LEU A 93 7.21 6.65 -8.72
C LEU A 93 6.18 5.55 -9.00
N ALA A 94 4.94 5.72 -8.54
CA ALA A 94 3.88 4.76 -8.79
C ALA A 94 3.66 4.52 -10.29
N LYS A 95 3.62 5.59 -11.11
CA LYS A 95 3.48 5.50 -12.57
C LYS A 95 4.71 4.87 -13.23
N LEU A 96 5.92 5.28 -12.82
CA LEU A 96 7.19 4.73 -13.35
C LEU A 96 7.33 3.22 -13.08
N PHE A 97 6.90 2.76 -11.91
CA PHE A 97 6.94 1.34 -11.51
C PHE A 97 5.62 0.60 -11.79
N HIS A 98 4.72 1.18 -12.58
CA HIS A 98 3.43 0.57 -12.97
C HIS A 98 2.59 0.05 -11.78
N MET A 99 2.64 0.73 -10.64
CA MET A 99 1.83 0.41 -9.48
C MET A 99 0.36 0.71 -9.78
N LYS A 100 -0.49 -0.31 -9.66
CA LYS A 100 -1.93 -0.22 -9.89
C LYS A 100 -2.68 -0.20 -8.57
N LYS A 101 -3.88 0.39 -8.59
CA LYS A 101 -4.82 0.32 -7.48
C LYS A 101 -5.15 -1.14 -7.14
N VAL A 102 -5.37 -1.39 -5.87
CA VAL A 102 -5.88 -2.67 -5.36
C VAL A 102 -7.37 -2.54 -5.07
N GLY A 103 -8.13 -3.60 -5.33
CA GLY A 103 -9.57 -3.65 -5.03
C GLY A 103 -9.82 -3.87 -3.54
N SER A 104 -10.81 -3.17 -2.99
CA SER A 104 -11.33 -3.42 -1.65
C SER A 104 -12.13 -4.72 -1.60
N PHE A 105 -12.22 -5.30 -0.41
CA PHE A 105 -13.09 -6.43 -0.13
C PHE A 105 -14.52 -5.91 0.02
N ASP A 106 -15.45 -6.55 -0.68
CA ASP A 106 -16.87 -6.24 -0.59
C ASP A 106 -17.46 -6.88 0.66
N THR A 107 -17.85 -6.05 1.63
CA THR A 107 -18.50 -6.49 2.87
C THR A 107 -20.01 -6.59 2.71
N THR A 108 -20.59 -6.27 1.55
CA THR A 108 -22.01 -6.55 1.26
C THR A 108 -22.20 -8.03 0.93
N ILE A 109 -21.99 -8.87 1.94
CA ILE A 109 -22.61 -10.19 1.96
C ILE A 109 -24.05 -9.93 2.42
N SER A 110 -24.99 -9.94 1.47
CA SER A 110 -26.44 -9.92 1.72
C SER A 110 -26.89 -11.20 2.42
#